data_AF-A0A419X995-F1
#
_entry.id   AF-A0A419X995-F1
#
_cell.length_a   1.000
_cell.length_b   1.000
_cell.length_c   1.000
_cell.angle_alpha   90.00
_cell.angle_beta   90.00
_cell.angle_gamma   90.00
#
_symmetry.space_group_name_H-M   'P 1'
#
loop_
_entity.id
_entity.type
_entity.pdbx_description
1 polymer ?
#
loop_
_entity_poly.entity_id
_entity_poly.type
_entity_poly.pdbx_seq_one_letter_code
_entity_poly.pdbx_strand_id
1 'polypeptide(L)'
;MKKIYILLLMSTVLFSFFSCDKEDELSEESVVAYDEALQNELDVWIYENLTKTYNVKVKYKWDDSEVFNDFHVVPPTMEKAKEFLEAYLNLWIKTYEEESKVGGNPDFMYKFMPKLLVLIGSPQYNADGTTTLGLAEGGKKVTIFNVNKFAEVDLFGGETPEQILDMKRTAVVKSFHTLHHEFGHILHQTKFYPDEFKEISKGKYTGNWMDINNDDAKKHGFITAYSMSEENEDWVEIAASMLSLASHTNEPYLYHDLAVKDADGNLTSQDADMYLSDWNYELHFWGWELDFDQSPVRWKVTPETLENWHKFHTKVDMVTTYYKEKWGIDMYEMQKRIDTAVAELYN
;
A
#
# COMPACT_ATOMS: atom_id res chain seq x y z
N MET A 1 -52.94 -14.19 8.91
CA MET A 1 -51.66 -14.61 8.30
C MET A 1 -50.61 -13.50 8.17
N LYS A 2 -50.74 -12.34 8.83
CA LYS A 2 -49.67 -11.30 8.89
C LYS A 2 -48.95 -11.22 10.26
N LYS A 3 -49.42 -11.95 11.28
CA LYS A 3 -48.84 -11.97 12.64
C LYS A 3 -47.94 -13.19 12.93
N ILE A 4 -47.91 -14.18 12.04
CA ILE A 4 -47.02 -15.36 12.15
C ILE A 4 -45.63 -15.06 11.56
N TYR A 5 -45.54 -14.22 10.52
CA TYR A 5 -44.26 -13.81 9.93
C TYR A 5 -43.44 -12.89 10.83
N ILE A 6 -44.07 -12.13 11.74
CA ILE A 6 -43.37 -11.23 12.67
C ILE A 6 -42.74 -12.02 13.85
N LEU A 7 -43.32 -13.16 14.23
CA LEU A 7 -42.77 -14.05 15.26
C LEU A 7 -41.65 -14.97 14.72
N LEU A 8 -41.66 -15.27 13.42
CA LEU A 8 -40.58 -16.02 12.74
C LEU A 8 -39.36 -15.13 12.43
N LEU A 9 -39.56 -13.80 12.30
CA LEU A 9 -38.46 -12.84 12.07
C LEU A 9 -37.70 -12.44 13.34
N MET A 10 -38.30 -12.62 14.53
CA MET A 10 -37.65 -12.35 15.83
C MET A 10 -36.96 -13.58 16.45
N SER A 11 -37.19 -14.77 15.90
CA SER A 11 -36.55 -16.02 16.36
C SER A 11 -35.20 -16.30 15.68
N THR A 12 -34.89 -15.64 14.57
CA THR A 12 -33.62 -15.79 13.83
C THR A 12 -32.55 -14.78 14.25
N VAL A 13 -32.91 -13.77 15.05
CA VAL A 13 -31.98 -12.75 15.59
C VAL A 13 -31.31 -13.19 16.90
N LEU A 14 -31.76 -14.30 17.51
CA LEU A 14 -31.26 -14.80 18.81
C LEU A 14 -30.29 -15.99 18.71
N PHE A 15 -29.93 -16.45 17.51
CA PHE A 15 -28.98 -17.56 17.32
C PHE A 15 -27.67 -17.17 16.62
N SER A 16 -27.43 -15.87 16.37
CA SER A 16 -26.19 -15.38 15.74
C SER A 16 -25.05 -15.09 16.71
N PHE A 17 -25.18 -15.39 18.01
CA PHE A 17 -24.15 -15.16 19.03
C PHE A 17 -23.38 -16.42 19.45
N PHE A 18 -23.29 -17.42 18.58
CA PHE A 18 -22.33 -18.53 18.74
C PHE A 18 -21.48 -18.67 17.46
N SER A 19 -20.71 -17.64 17.11
CA SER A 19 -19.42 -17.92 16.48
C SER A 19 -18.46 -18.26 17.61
N CYS A 20 -18.16 -19.54 17.73
CA CYS A 20 -17.08 -20.02 18.57
C CYS A 20 -15.80 -19.92 17.75
N ASP A 21 -15.36 -18.69 17.49
CA ASP A 21 -13.96 -18.46 17.14
C ASP A 21 -13.22 -18.40 18.46
N LYS A 22 -12.56 -19.51 18.78
CA LYS A 22 -11.38 -19.42 19.64
C LYS A 22 -10.32 -18.70 18.82
N GLU A 23 -10.40 -17.37 18.78
CA GLU A 23 -9.21 -16.59 18.52
C GLU A 23 -8.30 -16.80 19.73
N ASP A 24 -7.17 -17.46 19.51
CA ASP A 24 -6.14 -17.51 20.52
C ASP A 24 -5.70 -16.06 20.80
N GLU A 25 -6.07 -15.53 21.96
CA GLU A 25 -5.58 -14.24 22.44
C GLU A 25 -4.05 -14.29 22.48
N LEU A 26 -3.39 -13.60 21.55
CA LEU A 26 -1.95 -13.41 21.59
C LEU A 26 -1.61 -12.56 22.84
N SER A 27 -0.85 -13.16 23.76
CA SER A 27 -0.55 -12.59 25.08
C SER A 27 0.14 -11.22 24.99
N GLU A 28 -0.21 -10.32 25.91
CA GLU A 28 0.54 -9.07 26.14
C GLU A 28 1.95 -9.30 26.73
N GLU A 29 2.29 -10.54 27.10
CA GLU A 29 3.62 -10.90 27.58
C GLU A 29 4.65 -10.99 26.44
N SER A 30 5.81 -10.37 26.68
CA SER A 30 6.99 -10.41 25.81
C SER A 30 7.37 -11.85 25.46
N VAL A 31 7.45 -12.16 24.17
CA VAL A 31 7.70 -13.51 23.61
C VAL A 31 9.16 -13.96 23.78
N VAL A 32 9.87 -13.49 24.80
CA VAL A 32 11.25 -13.92 25.08
C VAL A 32 11.23 -15.21 25.88
N ALA A 33 10.77 -16.28 25.23
CA ALA A 33 11.22 -17.63 25.54
C ALA A 33 12.44 -17.91 24.65
N TYR A 34 13.63 -17.60 25.16
CA TYR A 34 14.88 -18.02 24.54
C TYR A 34 15.04 -19.52 24.80
N ASP A 35 15.09 -20.34 23.73
CA ASP A 35 16.22 -21.23 23.37
C ASP A 35 15.74 -22.38 22.46
N GLU A 36 15.80 -22.17 21.13
CA GLU A 36 15.88 -23.21 20.05
C GLU A 36 15.87 -22.60 18.62
N ALA A 37 15.60 -21.30 18.47
CA ALA A 37 15.22 -20.69 17.18
C ALA A 37 16.37 -20.14 16.30
N LEU A 38 17.60 -19.97 16.81
CA LEU A 38 18.73 -19.41 16.03
C LEU A 38 19.49 -20.52 15.28
N GLN A 39 18.89 -21.07 14.22
CA GLN A 39 19.43 -22.23 13.52
C GLN A 39 20.36 -21.87 12.36
N ASN A 40 20.29 -20.64 11.86
CA ASN A 40 21.07 -20.16 10.72
C ASN A 40 21.33 -18.65 10.80
N GLU A 41 22.12 -18.13 9.86
CA GLU A 41 22.50 -16.71 9.81
C GLU A 41 21.32 -15.75 9.66
N LEU A 42 20.24 -16.16 8.96
CA LEU A 42 19.04 -15.34 8.82
C LEU A 42 18.26 -15.26 10.13
N ASP A 43 18.12 -16.37 10.87
CA ASP A 43 17.48 -16.36 12.20
C ASP A 43 18.21 -15.39 13.15
N VAL A 44 19.55 -15.40 13.14
CA VAL A 44 20.38 -14.47 13.94
C VAL A 44 20.17 -13.03 13.49
N TRP A 45 20.16 -12.79 12.18
CA TRP A 45 19.94 -11.45 11.63
C TRP A 45 18.54 -10.92 12.01
N ILE A 46 17.50 -11.74 11.91
CA ILE A 46 16.13 -11.39 12.31
C ILE A 46 16.09 -11.03 13.79
N TYR A 47 16.70 -11.83 14.64
CA TYR A 47 16.68 -11.57 16.07
C TYR A 47 17.34 -10.24 16.42
N GLU A 48 18.54 -9.98 15.93
CA GLU A 48 19.29 -8.77 16.27
C GLU A 48 18.68 -7.50 15.65
N ASN A 49 18.14 -7.58 14.42
CA ASN A 49 17.67 -6.38 13.71
C ASN A 49 16.17 -6.12 13.85
N LEU A 50 15.34 -7.15 14.05
CA LEU A 50 13.89 -7.03 14.07
C LEU A 50 13.29 -7.38 15.43
N THR A 51 13.59 -8.57 15.96
CA THR A 51 12.95 -9.03 17.20
C THR A 51 13.39 -8.25 18.42
N LYS A 52 14.69 -8.14 18.65
CA LYS A 52 15.26 -7.48 19.83
C LYS A 52 14.96 -5.98 19.86
N THR A 53 14.99 -5.32 18.71
CA THR A 53 14.87 -3.86 18.60
C THR A 53 13.42 -3.41 18.45
N TYR A 54 12.61 -4.09 17.64
CA TYR A 54 11.25 -3.65 17.29
C TYR A 54 10.14 -4.54 17.83
N ASN A 55 10.49 -5.64 18.52
CA ASN A 55 9.55 -6.68 18.97
C ASN A 55 8.75 -7.28 17.80
N VAL A 56 9.41 -7.45 16.64
CA VAL A 56 8.82 -8.09 15.47
C VAL A 56 9.22 -9.56 15.42
N LYS A 57 8.21 -10.43 15.39
CA LYS A 57 8.35 -11.86 15.12
C LYS A 57 8.20 -12.09 13.62
N VAL A 58 9.20 -12.74 13.01
CA VAL A 58 9.14 -13.13 11.60
C VAL A 58 8.95 -14.64 11.50
N LYS A 59 7.94 -15.08 10.74
CA LYS A 59 7.74 -16.47 10.35
C LYS A 59 7.99 -16.60 8.86
N TYR A 60 9.05 -17.31 8.48
CA TYR A 60 9.39 -17.57 7.07
C TYR A 60 9.62 -19.07 6.77
N LYS A 61 9.75 -19.89 7.82
CA LYS A 61 9.75 -21.35 7.72
C LYS A 61 8.31 -21.83 7.63
N TRP A 62 8.08 -22.96 6.97
CA TRP A 62 6.74 -23.52 6.81
C TRP A 62 6.07 -23.76 8.16
N ASP A 63 4.85 -23.25 8.30
CA ASP A 63 3.97 -23.41 9.46
C ASP A 63 2.53 -23.47 8.92
N ASP A 64 1.91 -24.65 8.96
CA ASP A 64 0.57 -24.91 8.42
C ASP A 64 -0.55 -24.25 9.24
N SER A 65 -0.23 -23.72 10.42
CA SER A 65 -1.17 -22.99 11.27
C SER A 65 -1.38 -21.52 10.85
N GLU A 66 -0.53 -20.98 9.97
CA GLU A 66 -0.50 -19.53 9.69
C GLU A 66 -1.18 -19.11 8.39
N VAL A 67 -1.56 -20.08 7.56
CA VAL A 67 -2.26 -19.90 6.28
C VAL A 67 -3.44 -20.85 6.23
N PHE A 68 -4.57 -20.40 5.68
CA PHE A 68 -5.75 -21.26 5.51
C PHE A 68 -5.37 -22.52 4.74
N ASN A 69 -5.70 -23.68 5.31
CA ASN A 69 -5.16 -25.01 4.99
C ASN A 69 -5.56 -25.56 3.59
N ASP A 70 -6.28 -24.77 2.79
CA ASP A 70 -6.73 -25.13 1.45
C ASP A 70 -5.74 -24.68 0.34
N PHE A 71 -4.64 -24.00 0.68
CA PHE A 71 -3.71 -23.42 -0.30
C PHE A 71 -2.37 -24.16 -0.42
N HIS A 72 -1.93 -24.38 -1.66
CA HIS A 72 -0.61 -24.93 -2.00
C HIS A 72 0.45 -23.83 -2.09
N VAL A 73 0.82 -23.25 -0.95
CA VAL A 73 1.90 -22.26 -0.90
C VAL A 73 3.23 -22.90 -0.52
N VAL A 74 4.35 -22.24 -0.83
CA VAL A 74 5.71 -22.70 -0.49
C VAL A 74 6.43 -21.66 0.37
N PRO A 75 7.35 -22.05 1.27
CA PRO A 75 8.17 -21.09 1.99
C PRO A 75 9.10 -20.33 1.02
N PRO A 76 9.49 -19.08 1.36
CA PRO A 76 10.49 -18.35 0.59
C PRO A 76 11.87 -19.01 0.65
N THR A 77 12.70 -18.77 -0.36
CA THR A 77 14.13 -19.09 -0.26
C THR A 77 14.78 -18.23 0.81
N MET A 78 15.82 -18.75 1.46
CA MET A 78 16.56 -18.02 2.51
C MET A 78 17.12 -16.68 2.00
N GLU A 79 17.63 -16.67 0.77
CA GLU A 79 18.18 -15.49 0.11
C GLU A 79 17.10 -14.42 -0.09
N LYS A 80 15.95 -14.80 -0.68
CA LYS A 80 14.86 -13.85 -0.92
C LYS A 80 14.17 -13.38 0.35
N ALA A 81 14.06 -14.24 1.36
CA ALA A 81 13.59 -13.84 2.67
C ALA A 81 14.52 -12.78 3.30
N LYS A 82 15.84 -12.99 3.22
CA LYS A 82 16.82 -12.02 3.73
C LYS A 82 16.75 -10.69 2.99
N GLU A 83 16.73 -10.73 1.65
CA GLU A 83 16.65 -9.55 0.78
C GLU A 83 15.40 -8.71 1.10
N PHE A 84 14.24 -9.36 1.23
CA PHE A 84 13.00 -8.69 1.62
C PHE A 84 13.09 -8.07 3.01
N LEU A 85 13.64 -8.80 3.99
CA LEU A 85 13.69 -8.33 5.39
C LEU A 85 14.68 -7.17 5.59
N GLU A 86 15.79 -7.16 4.85
CA GLU A 86 16.72 -6.02 4.81
C GLU A 86 16.03 -4.78 4.22
N ALA A 87 15.27 -4.94 3.14
CA ALA A 87 14.45 -3.87 2.58
C ALA A 87 13.34 -3.43 3.54
N TYR A 88 12.65 -4.36 4.20
CA TYR A 88 11.60 -4.06 5.19
C TYR A 88 12.14 -3.22 6.36
N LEU A 89 13.32 -3.56 6.87
CA LEU A 89 13.98 -2.76 7.90
C LEU A 89 14.31 -1.35 7.41
N ASN A 90 14.91 -1.23 6.22
CA ASN A 90 15.47 0.05 5.75
C ASN A 90 14.43 0.97 5.12
N LEU A 91 13.52 0.46 4.29
CA LEU A 91 12.56 1.24 3.52
C LEU A 91 11.24 1.45 4.24
N TRP A 92 10.88 0.54 5.14
CA TRP A 92 9.62 0.61 5.88
C TRP A 92 9.85 0.99 7.34
N ILE A 93 10.56 0.18 8.13
CA ILE A 93 10.69 0.47 9.57
C ILE A 93 11.42 1.80 9.83
N LYS A 94 12.65 1.95 9.32
CA LYS A 94 13.50 3.10 9.63
C LYS A 94 12.94 4.41 9.09
N THR A 95 12.40 4.41 7.87
CA THR A 95 11.81 5.62 7.27
C THR A 95 10.66 6.16 8.10
N TYR A 96 9.73 5.30 8.54
CA TYR A 96 8.62 5.72 9.41
C TYR A 96 9.12 6.13 10.79
N GLU A 97 10.09 5.40 11.35
CA GLU A 97 10.67 5.71 12.65
C GLU A 97 11.33 7.10 12.65
N GLU A 98 12.15 7.40 11.64
CA GLU A 98 12.80 8.69 11.48
C GLU A 98 11.79 9.81 11.27
N GLU A 99 10.84 9.62 10.36
CA GLU A 99 9.87 10.67 10.02
C GLU A 99 8.95 10.98 11.20
N SER A 100 8.43 9.95 11.87
CA SER A 100 7.61 10.15 13.07
C SER A 100 8.37 10.80 14.22
N LYS A 101 9.67 10.50 14.40
CA LYS A 101 10.52 11.20 15.38
C LYS A 101 10.66 12.68 15.04
N VAL A 102 10.88 13.03 13.77
CA VAL A 102 10.97 14.43 13.31
C VAL A 102 9.65 15.17 13.54
N GLY A 103 8.50 14.53 13.28
CA GLY A 103 7.19 15.10 13.55
C GLY A 103 6.73 15.04 15.01
N GLY A 104 7.61 14.68 15.95
CA GLY A 104 7.32 14.74 17.40
C GLY A 104 6.52 13.56 17.94
N ASN A 105 6.50 12.41 17.25
CA ASN A 105 5.81 11.19 17.64
C ASN A 105 6.78 9.98 17.72
N PRO A 106 7.77 10.00 18.63
CA PRO A 106 8.86 9.01 18.68
C PRO A 106 8.41 7.57 19.00
N ASP A 107 7.22 7.39 19.59
CA ASP A 107 6.68 6.06 19.92
C ASP A 107 5.83 5.46 18.79
N PHE A 108 5.69 6.14 17.66
CA PHE A 108 4.74 5.78 16.60
C PHE A 108 4.91 4.32 16.14
N MET A 109 6.13 3.94 15.75
CA MET A 109 6.41 2.58 15.30
C MET A 109 6.24 1.56 16.41
N TYR A 110 6.65 1.89 17.64
CA TYR A 110 6.46 1.00 18.78
C TYR A 110 4.98 0.63 18.99
N LYS A 111 4.08 1.61 18.86
CA LYS A 111 2.64 1.46 19.14
C LYS A 111 1.84 0.82 18.01
N PHE A 112 2.12 1.17 16.75
CA PHE A 112 1.18 0.88 15.65
C PHE A 112 1.70 -0.13 14.63
N MET A 113 3.01 -0.40 14.59
CA MET A 113 3.53 -1.38 13.62
C MET A 113 3.02 -2.80 13.93
N PRO A 114 2.75 -3.62 12.91
CA PRO A 114 2.50 -5.05 13.10
C PRO A 114 3.67 -5.74 13.80
N LYS A 115 3.36 -6.70 14.67
CA LYS A 115 4.35 -7.44 15.49
C LYS A 115 4.61 -8.85 14.99
N LEU A 116 3.80 -9.35 14.06
CA LEU A 116 4.00 -10.61 13.37
C LEU A 116 4.06 -10.38 11.86
N LEU A 117 5.17 -10.80 11.24
CA LEU A 117 5.36 -10.80 9.80
C LEU A 117 5.47 -12.24 9.32
N VAL A 118 4.59 -12.67 8.43
CA VAL A 118 4.62 -14.01 7.82
C VAL A 118 5.07 -13.87 6.36
N LEU A 119 6.12 -14.59 5.96
CA LEU A 119 6.65 -14.56 4.61
C LEU A 119 6.32 -15.87 3.88
N ILE A 120 5.67 -15.74 2.72
CA ILE A 120 5.29 -16.85 1.84
C ILE A 120 5.97 -16.66 0.49
N GLY A 121 6.63 -17.72 -0.01
CA GLY A 121 7.46 -17.67 -1.21
C GLY A 121 6.69 -17.61 -2.51
N SER A 122 5.48 -18.18 -2.56
CA SER A 122 4.60 -18.22 -3.74
C SER A 122 3.45 -17.21 -3.64
N PRO A 123 2.82 -16.83 -4.76
CA PRO A 123 1.55 -16.12 -4.74
C PRO A 123 0.46 -16.97 -4.08
N GLN A 124 -0.53 -16.32 -3.47
CA GLN A 124 -1.80 -16.94 -3.10
C GLN A 124 -2.86 -16.52 -4.11
N TYR A 125 -3.49 -17.48 -4.76
CA TYR A 125 -4.62 -17.23 -5.66
C TYR A 125 -5.94 -17.38 -4.90
N ASN A 126 -6.77 -16.35 -4.96
CA ASN A 126 -8.13 -16.36 -4.44
C ASN A 126 -9.05 -17.15 -5.38
N ALA A 127 -10.24 -17.52 -4.89
CA ALA A 127 -11.21 -18.31 -5.67
C ALA A 127 -11.69 -17.59 -6.95
N ASP A 128 -11.57 -16.27 -7.00
CA ASP A 128 -11.88 -15.41 -8.15
C ASP A 128 -10.70 -15.21 -9.13
N GLY A 129 -9.54 -15.83 -8.85
CA GLY A 129 -8.34 -15.73 -9.67
C GLY A 129 -7.45 -14.52 -9.37
N THR A 130 -7.84 -13.64 -8.43
CA THR A 130 -6.98 -12.55 -7.96
C THR A 130 -5.84 -13.08 -7.08
N THR A 131 -4.74 -12.33 -6.96
CA THR A 131 -3.63 -12.71 -6.08
C THR A 131 -3.71 -11.91 -4.79
N THR A 132 -3.70 -12.59 -3.64
CA THR A 132 -3.50 -11.92 -2.35
C THR A 132 -2.04 -11.57 -2.19
N LEU A 133 -1.72 -10.27 -2.12
CA LEU A 133 -0.36 -9.78 -1.91
C LEU A 133 0.00 -9.70 -0.42
N GLY A 134 -1.01 -9.60 0.45
CA GLY A 134 -0.88 -9.74 1.89
C GLY A 134 -2.21 -9.72 2.63
N LEU A 135 -2.17 -10.01 3.93
CA LEU A 135 -3.34 -10.06 4.81
C LEU A 135 -2.96 -9.49 6.17
N ALA A 136 -3.75 -8.57 6.72
CA ALA A 136 -3.60 -8.13 8.10
C ALA A 136 -4.74 -8.61 9.01
N GLU A 137 -4.40 -9.26 10.12
CA GLU A 137 -5.35 -9.68 11.15
C GLU A 137 -5.24 -8.71 12.35
N GLY A 138 -6.22 -7.81 12.46
CA GLY A 138 -6.33 -6.87 13.60
C GLY A 138 -5.12 -5.96 13.80
N GLY A 139 -4.36 -5.68 12.73
CA GLY A 139 -3.15 -4.86 12.77
C GLY A 139 -1.94 -5.49 13.45
N LYS A 140 -2.05 -6.73 13.94
CA LYS A 140 -0.99 -7.42 14.69
C LYS A 140 -0.11 -8.28 13.79
N LYS A 141 -0.71 -8.86 12.75
CA LYS A 141 -0.07 -9.76 11.78
C LYS A 141 -0.15 -9.14 10.39
N VAL A 142 0.91 -9.28 9.61
CA VAL A 142 0.89 -9.09 8.15
C VAL A 142 1.51 -10.31 7.48
N THR A 143 0.81 -10.90 6.52
CA THR A 143 1.36 -11.92 5.63
C THR A 143 1.81 -11.28 4.32
N ILE A 144 2.98 -11.64 3.80
CA ILE A 144 3.51 -11.19 2.51
C ILE A 144 3.67 -12.41 1.60
N PHE A 145 3.00 -12.39 0.46
CA PHE A 145 3.07 -13.46 -0.53
C PHE A 145 4.09 -13.18 -1.62
N ASN A 146 4.43 -14.22 -2.37
CA ASN A 146 5.29 -14.15 -3.55
C ASN A 146 6.70 -13.58 -3.28
N VAL A 147 7.24 -13.78 -2.07
CA VAL A 147 8.55 -13.26 -1.66
C VAL A 147 9.69 -13.77 -2.55
N ASN A 148 9.55 -14.94 -3.18
CA ASN A 148 10.56 -15.43 -4.13
C ASN A 148 10.71 -14.55 -5.38
N LYS A 149 9.70 -13.72 -5.69
CA LYS A 149 9.69 -12.74 -6.77
C LYS A 149 10.00 -11.31 -6.31
N PHE A 150 10.40 -11.11 -5.05
CA PHE A 150 10.77 -9.80 -4.54
C PHE A 150 11.89 -9.19 -5.39
N ALA A 151 11.70 -7.92 -5.77
CA ALA A 151 12.60 -7.13 -6.64
C ALA A 151 12.87 -7.74 -8.03
N GLU A 152 12.10 -8.74 -8.46
CA GLU A 152 12.22 -9.30 -9.80
C GLU A 152 11.66 -8.33 -10.84
N VAL A 153 12.39 -8.16 -11.95
CA VAL A 153 12.01 -7.30 -13.07
C VAL A 153 12.03 -8.11 -14.35
N ASP A 154 10.99 -7.97 -15.16
CA ASP A 154 10.94 -8.55 -16.50
C ASP A 154 11.79 -7.71 -17.46
N LEU A 155 12.72 -8.36 -18.16
CA LEU A 155 13.60 -7.72 -19.15
C LEU A 155 13.19 -8.16 -20.55
N PHE A 156 12.96 -7.20 -21.45
CA PHE A 156 12.52 -7.46 -22.82
C PHE A 156 13.65 -7.35 -23.85
N GLY A 157 14.83 -6.91 -23.40
CA GLY A 157 16.04 -6.81 -24.20
C GLY A 157 16.20 -5.42 -24.81
N GLY A 158 17.37 -4.82 -24.59
CA GLY A 158 17.70 -3.46 -25.05
C GLY A 158 17.75 -2.43 -23.93
N GLU A 159 17.35 -2.79 -22.71
CA GLU A 159 17.49 -1.95 -21.53
C GLU A 159 18.97 -1.76 -21.17
N THR A 160 19.36 -0.52 -20.88
CA THR A 160 20.70 -0.21 -20.36
C THR A 160 20.84 -0.69 -18.91
N PRO A 161 22.07 -0.90 -18.40
CA PRO A 161 22.26 -1.23 -16.98
C PRO A 161 21.62 -0.24 -16.01
N GLU A 162 21.56 1.04 -16.38
CA GLU A 162 20.92 2.10 -15.60
C GLU A 162 19.40 1.96 -15.60
N GLN A 163 18.78 1.64 -16.74
CA GLN A 163 17.35 1.36 -16.82
C GLN A 163 16.97 0.12 -16.01
N ILE A 164 17.78 -0.95 -16.06
CA ILE A 164 17.55 -2.16 -15.26
C ILE A 164 17.62 -1.85 -13.77
N LEU A 165 18.57 -1.00 -13.35
CA LEU A 165 18.70 -0.57 -11.96
C LEU A 165 17.47 0.24 -11.52
N ASP A 166 17.00 1.18 -12.32
CA ASP A 166 15.80 1.97 -12.04
C ASP A 166 14.53 1.10 -11.93
N MET A 167 14.37 0.14 -12.84
CA MET A 167 13.28 -0.84 -12.79
C MET A 167 13.31 -1.65 -11.48
N LYS A 168 14.50 -2.07 -11.02
CA LYS A 168 14.66 -2.81 -9.76
C LYS A 168 14.32 -1.96 -8.54
N ARG A 169 14.80 -0.71 -8.51
CA ARG A 169 14.47 0.26 -7.46
C ARG A 169 12.96 0.44 -7.35
N THR A 170 12.30 0.65 -8.49
CA THR A 170 10.85 0.75 -8.58
C THR A 170 10.13 -0.52 -8.12
N ALA A 171 10.61 -1.71 -8.51
CA ALA A 171 10.03 -2.99 -8.08
C ALA A 171 10.12 -3.20 -6.57
N VAL A 172 11.24 -2.82 -5.94
CA VAL A 172 11.40 -2.88 -4.48
C VAL A 172 10.40 -1.96 -3.79
N VAL A 173 10.31 -0.69 -4.18
CA VAL A 173 9.38 0.27 -3.55
C VAL A 173 7.93 -0.20 -3.68
N LYS A 174 7.52 -0.67 -4.86
CA LYS A 174 6.17 -1.16 -5.11
C LYS A 174 5.79 -2.38 -4.28
N SER A 175 6.75 -3.23 -3.92
CA SER A 175 6.48 -4.41 -3.10
C SER A 175 6.01 -4.09 -1.68
N PHE A 176 6.22 -2.86 -1.20
CA PHE A 176 5.75 -2.39 0.11
C PHE A 176 4.35 -1.78 0.09
N HIS A 177 3.70 -1.70 -1.07
CA HIS A 177 2.35 -1.13 -1.20
C HIS A 177 1.36 -1.76 -0.21
N THR A 178 1.27 -3.09 -0.16
CA THR A 178 0.38 -3.81 0.77
C THR A 178 0.70 -3.49 2.23
N LEU A 179 1.98 -3.38 2.60
CA LEU A 179 2.36 -3.01 3.97
C LEU A 179 1.93 -1.59 4.34
N HIS A 180 2.01 -0.64 3.39
CA HIS A 180 1.53 0.72 3.61
C HIS A 180 0.00 0.78 3.68
N HIS A 181 -0.68 0.02 2.83
CA HIS A 181 -2.13 -0.09 2.77
C HIS A 181 -2.71 -0.58 4.12
N GLU A 182 -2.25 -1.74 4.58
CA GLU A 182 -2.69 -2.32 5.85
C GLU A 182 -2.34 -1.44 7.05
N PHE A 183 -1.17 -0.79 7.00
CA PHE A 183 -0.81 0.15 8.05
C PHE A 183 -1.73 1.37 8.05
N GLY A 184 -2.13 1.86 6.88
CA GLY A 184 -3.15 2.89 6.74
C GLY A 184 -4.45 2.52 7.45
N HIS A 185 -4.89 1.26 7.34
CA HIS A 185 -6.06 0.76 8.07
C HIS A 185 -5.89 0.86 9.58
N ILE A 186 -4.75 0.40 10.12
CA ILE A 186 -4.46 0.49 11.56
C ILE A 186 -4.54 1.95 12.03
N LEU A 187 -3.98 2.87 11.25
CA LEU A 187 -3.96 4.28 11.62
C LEU A 187 -5.36 4.87 11.65
N HIS A 188 -6.16 4.76 10.58
CA HIS A 188 -7.48 5.40 10.57
C HIS A 188 -8.48 4.76 11.54
N GLN A 189 -8.36 3.46 11.81
CA GLN A 189 -9.15 2.79 12.84
C GLN A 189 -8.79 3.29 14.26
N THR A 190 -7.57 3.78 14.46
CA THR A 190 -7.11 4.35 15.74
C THR A 190 -7.49 5.82 15.88
N LYS A 191 -7.33 6.61 14.82
CA LYS A 191 -7.75 8.02 14.76
C LYS A 191 -8.45 8.24 13.43
N PHE A 192 -9.77 8.41 13.45
CA PHE A 192 -10.53 8.54 12.21
C PHE A 192 -10.08 9.72 11.34
N TYR A 193 -10.07 9.50 10.02
CA TYR A 193 -9.96 10.56 9.03
C TYR A 193 -11.29 11.34 8.94
N PRO A 194 -11.31 12.56 8.36
CA PRO A 194 -12.51 13.39 8.31
C PRO A 194 -13.63 12.78 7.45
N ASP A 195 -14.86 12.78 7.94
CA ASP A 195 -16.03 12.22 7.23
C ASP A 195 -16.29 12.91 5.88
N GLU A 196 -15.83 14.16 5.71
CA GLU A 196 -15.93 14.92 4.46
C GLU A 196 -15.27 14.20 3.28
N PHE A 197 -14.29 13.34 3.52
CA PHE A 197 -13.64 12.55 2.48
C PHE A 197 -14.65 11.68 1.73
N LYS A 198 -15.58 11.07 2.47
CA LYS A 198 -16.61 10.15 1.94
C LYS A 198 -17.57 10.84 0.99
N GLU A 199 -17.74 12.16 1.13
CA GLU A 199 -18.63 12.94 0.28
C GLU A 199 -18.02 13.22 -1.10
N ILE A 200 -16.68 13.17 -1.27
CA ILE A 200 -16.00 13.45 -2.54
C ILE A 200 -16.38 12.43 -3.63
N SER A 201 -16.46 11.15 -3.26
CA SER A 201 -16.73 10.01 -4.15
C SER A 201 -18.11 9.39 -3.92
N LYS A 202 -19.01 10.10 -3.25
CA LYS A 202 -20.34 9.60 -2.91
C LYS A 202 -21.13 9.12 -4.12
N GLY A 203 -21.64 7.90 -4.03
CA GLY A 203 -22.40 7.26 -5.11
C GLY A 203 -21.55 6.74 -6.27
N LYS A 204 -20.21 6.75 -6.14
CA LYS A 204 -19.28 6.18 -7.12
C LYS A 204 -18.61 4.88 -6.65
N TYR A 205 -18.72 4.53 -5.37
CA TYR A 205 -18.30 3.23 -4.84
C TYR A 205 -19.16 2.09 -5.39
N THR A 206 -18.55 0.93 -5.64
CA THR A 206 -19.18 -0.23 -6.28
C THR A 206 -18.56 -1.55 -5.82
N GLY A 207 -19.41 -2.55 -5.59
CA GLY A 207 -18.98 -3.92 -5.34
C GLY A 207 -18.43 -4.64 -6.57
N ASN A 208 -18.65 -4.10 -7.77
CA ASN A 208 -18.15 -4.66 -9.04
C ASN A 208 -16.81 -4.03 -9.46
N TRP A 209 -16.02 -3.55 -8.50
CA TRP A 209 -14.74 -2.91 -8.77
C TRP A 209 -13.76 -3.81 -9.54
N MET A 210 -13.86 -5.13 -9.39
CA MET A 210 -13.04 -6.13 -10.10
C MET A 210 -13.25 -6.12 -11.61
N ASP A 211 -14.40 -5.64 -12.09
CA ASP A 211 -14.72 -5.53 -13.53
C ASP A 211 -14.22 -4.21 -14.13
N ILE A 212 -13.61 -3.33 -13.33
CA ILE A 212 -13.13 -2.01 -13.71
C ILE A 212 -11.60 -2.04 -13.76
N ASN A 213 -11.01 -1.50 -14.83
CA ASN A 213 -9.56 -1.32 -14.91
C ASN A 213 -9.13 0.00 -14.23
N ASN A 214 -7.86 0.11 -13.87
CA ASN A 214 -7.35 1.31 -13.19
C ASN A 214 -7.52 2.60 -14.01
N ASP A 215 -7.41 2.56 -15.34
CA ASP A 215 -7.57 3.74 -16.19
C ASP A 215 -9.00 4.30 -16.14
N ASP A 216 -10.01 3.42 -16.09
CA ASP A 216 -11.41 3.80 -15.92
C ASP A 216 -11.72 4.26 -14.49
N ALA A 217 -11.08 3.67 -13.47
CA ALA A 217 -11.20 4.12 -12.09
C ALA A 217 -10.65 5.54 -11.89
N LYS A 218 -9.50 5.86 -12.53
CA LYS A 218 -8.88 7.20 -12.50
C LYS A 218 -9.80 8.26 -13.09
N LYS A 219 -10.55 7.94 -14.16
CA LYS A 219 -11.59 8.82 -14.72
C LYS A 219 -12.72 9.13 -13.75
N HIS A 220 -12.85 8.40 -12.65
CA HIS A 220 -13.83 8.64 -11.60
C HIS A 220 -13.22 9.16 -10.29
N GLY A 221 -11.92 9.52 -10.28
CA GLY A 221 -11.25 10.08 -9.12
C GLY A 221 -10.78 9.03 -8.11
N PHE A 222 -10.45 7.83 -8.57
CA PHE A 222 -9.94 6.71 -7.76
C PHE A 222 -8.58 6.23 -8.26
N ILE A 223 -7.64 5.95 -7.34
CA ILE A 223 -6.25 5.65 -7.73
C ILE A 223 -6.08 4.25 -8.29
N THR A 224 -6.87 3.33 -7.77
CA THR A 224 -7.00 1.98 -8.30
C THR A 224 -8.48 1.67 -8.46
N ALA A 225 -8.78 0.64 -9.26
CA ALA A 225 -10.12 0.07 -9.27
C ALA A 225 -10.53 -0.38 -7.86
N TYR A 226 -9.60 -0.91 -7.07
CA TYR A 226 -9.87 -1.36 -5.70
C TYR A 226 -10.30 -0.22 -4.76
N SER A 227 -9.78 1.01 -4.95
CA SER A 227 -10.28 2.21 -4.25
C SER A 227 -11.78 2.48 -4.49
N MET A 228 -12.40 1.91 -5.52
CA MET A 228 -13.84 2.02 -5.75
C MET A 228 -14.66 1.08 -4.86
N SER A 229 -14.05 0.15 -4.14
CA SER A 229 -14.78 -0.84 -3.35
C SER A 229 -15.54 -0.19 -2.19
N GLU A 230 -14.87 0.66 -1.40
CA GLU A 230 -15.45 1.45 -0.30
C GLU A 230 -14.51 2.59 0.13
N GLU A 231 -15.01 3.47 1.01
CA GLU A 231 -14.32 4.71 1.39
C GLU A 231 -12.99 4.53 2.15
N ASN A 232 -12.84 3.50 2.98
CA ASN A 232 -11.60 3.31 3.72
C ASN A 232 -10.50 2.75 2.81
N GLU A 233 -10.82 1.83 1.88
CA GLU A 233 -9.92 1.37 0.84
C GLU A 233 -9.43 2.55 -0.02
N ASP A 234 -10.32 3.44 -0.45
CA ASP A 234 -9.96 4.67 -1.20
C ASP A 234 -8.97 5.55 -0.41
N TRP A 235 -9.22 5.73 0.88
CA TRP A 235 -8.35 6.49 1.76
C TRP A 235 -6.94 5.88 1.86
N VAL A 236 -6.86 4.57 2.15
CA VAL A 236 -5.56 3.91 2.38
C VAL A 236 -4.80 3.65 1.09
N GLU A 237 -5.48 3.43 -0.04
CA GLU A 237 -4.87 3.23 -1.34
C GLU A 237 -4.12 4.48 -1.80
N ILE A 238 -4.63 5.67 -1.49
CA ILE A 238 -3.92 6.93 -1.76
C ILE A 238 -2.63 7.00 -0.96
N ALA A 239 -2.70 6.71 0.34
CA ALA A 239 -1.53 6.73 1.21
C ALA A 239 -0.48 5.69 0.77
N ALA A 240 -0.92 4.47 0.48
CA ALA A 240 -0.09 3.37 0.03
C ALA A 240 0.55 3.67 -1.33
N SER A 241 -0.25 4.16 -2.29
CA SER A 241 0.23 4.51 -3.62
C SER A 241 1.30 5.60 -3.56
N MET A 242 1.06 6.66 -2.78
CA MET A 242 2.03 7.75 -2.61
C MET A 242 3.39 7.22 -2.14
N LEU A 243 3.42 6.34 -1.14
CA LEU A 243 4.67 5.79 -0.61
C LEU A 243 5.29 4.70 -1.51
N SER A 244 4.46 3.96 -2.25
CA SER A 244 4.90 2.95 -3.22
C SER A 244 5.31 3.51 -4.59
N LEU A 245 5.15 4.82 -4.79
CA LEU A 245 5.58 5.61 -5.96
C LEU A 245 6.63 6.67 -5.55
N ALA A 246 7.46 6.35 -4.56
CA ALA A 246 8.48 7.26 -4.04
C ALA A 246 9.70 7.47 -4.96
N SER A 247 9.74 6.87 -6.15
CA SER A 247 10.85 7.03 -7.09
C SER A 247 11.00 8.47 -7.60
N HIS A 248 12.25 8.88 -7.88
CA HIS A 248 12.59 10.19 -8.43
C HIS A 248 12.12 11.37 -7.56
N THR A 249 11.98 11.16 -6.24
CA THR A 249 11.54 12.20 -5.32
C THR A 249 12.67 13.16 -4.96
N ASN A 250 13.90 12.65 -4.85
CA ASN A 250 15.08 13.49 -4.59
C ASN A 250 15.67 14.10 -5.86
N GLU A 251 15.60 13.36 -6.97
CA GLU A 251 16.09 13.77 -8.30
C GLU A 251 14.97 13.55 -9.33
N PRO A 252 14.15 14.58 -9.62
CA PRO A 252 13.03 14.46 -10.55
C PRO A 252 13.43 13.99 -11.95
N TYR A 253 12.55 13.20 -12.58
CA TYR A 253 12.73 12.63 -13.91
C TYR A 253 12.04 13.48 -14.98
N LEU A 254 12.59 13.50 -16.20
CA LEU A 254 11.99 14.22 -17.33
C LEU A 254 10.84 13.42 -17.94
N TYR A 255 9.63 13.96 -17.82
CA TYR A 255 8.46 13.48 -18.54
C TYR A 255 8.14 14.41 -19.70
N HIS A 256 7.68 13.82 -20.79
CA HIS A 256 7.40 14.53 -22.03
C HIS A 256 5.91 14.77 -22.22
N ASP A 257 5.59 15.83 -22.95
CA ASP A 257 4.23 16.14 -23.40
C ASP A 257 3.21 16.13 -22.25
N LEU A 258 3.46 16.84 -21.14
CA LEU A 258 2.55 16.94 -19.98
C LEU A 258 1.79 18.27 -19.97
N ALA A 259 0.56 18.30 -19.43
CA ALA A 259 -0.24 19.53 -19.46
C ALA A 259 0.41 20.66 -18.70
N VAL A 260 0.47 21.83 -19.32
CA VAL A 260 0.79 23.03 -18.55
C VAL A 260 -0.45 23.46 -17.77
N LYS A 261 -0.21 23.96 -16.56
CA LYS A 261 -1.22 24.61 -15.74
C LYS A 261 -1.39 26.07 -16.16
N ASP A 262 -2.61 26.59 -16.14
CA ASP A 262 -2.88 28.01 -16.32
C ASP A 262 -2.51 28.83 -15.06
N ALA A 263 -2.79 30.13 -15.10
CA ALA A 263 -2.50 31.04 -13.97
C ALA A 263 -3.29 30.71 -12.70
N ASP A 264 -4.41 29.99 -12.83
CA ASP A 264 -5.27 29.56 -11.72
C ASP A 264 -4.89 28.16 -11.21
N GLY A 265 -3.89 27.51 -11.83
CA GLY A 265 -3.38 26.19 -11.46
C GLY A 265 -4.14 25.03 -12.11
N ASN A 266 -5.06 25.29 -13.04
CA ASN A 266 -5.85 24.27 -13.73
C ASN A 266 -5.09 23.71 -14.93
N LEU A 267 -5.24 22.41 -15.20
CA LEU A 267 -4.65 21.80 -16.38
C LEU A 267 -5.26 22.37 -17.67
N THR A 268 -4.42 22.58 -18.67
CA THR A 268 -4.82 23.06 -20.00
C THR A 268 -4.56 22.00 -21.07
N SER A 269 -5.06 22.21 -22.28
CA SER A 269 -4.75 21.35 -23.44
C SER A 269 -3.41 21.65 -24.12
N GLN A 270 -2.57 22.51 -23.53
CA GLN A 270 -1.20 22.74 -23.98
C GLN A 270 -0.26 21.80 -23.23
N ASP A 271 0.77 21.30 -23.90
CA ASP A 271 1.74 20.34 -23.36
C ASP A 271 3.17 20.92 -23.30
N ALA A 272 3.96 20.41 -22.37
CA ALA A 272 5.38 20.71 -22.22
C ALA A 272 6.12 19.56 -21.52
N ASP A 273 7.43 19.51 -21.73
CA ASP A 273 8.32 18.65 -20.97
C ASP A 273 8.49 19.18 -19.54
N MET A 274 8.41 18.30 -18.53
CA MET A 274 8.50 18.67 -17.12
C MET A 274 9.34 17.66 -16.34
N TYR A 275 10.16 18.17 -15.41
CA TYR A 275 10.86 17.33 -14.44
C TYR A 275 9.95 17.11 -13.21
N LEU A 276 9.55 15.86 -12.97
CA LEU A 276 8.65 15.47 -11.88
C LEU A 276 9.15 14.19 -11.18
N SER A 277 8.77 14.00 -9.92
CA SER A 277 8.83 12.67 -9.29
C SER A 277 7.72 11.77 -9.85
N ASP A 278 7.82 10.45 -9.68
CA ASP A 278 6.80 9.51 -10.15
C ASP A 278 5.42 9.83 -9.56
N TRP A 279 5.36 10.17 -8.27
CA TRP A 279 4.11 10.59 -7.63
C TRP A 279 3.56 11.90 -8.20
N ASN A 280 4.41 12.90 -8.45
CA ASN A 280 3.94 14.16 -9.04
C ASN A 280 3.51 13.97 -10.49
N TYR A 281 4.15 13.07 -11.24
CA TYR A 281 3.68 12.65 -12.55
C TYR A 281 2.30 11.98 -12.45
N GLU A 282 2.10 11.07 -11.50
CA GLU A 282 0.82 10.42 -11.25
C GLU A 282 -0.28 11.45 -10.95
N LEU A 283 -0.03 12.42 -10.06
CA LEU A 283 -0.97 13.52 -9.79
C LEU A 283 -1.29 14.33 -11.06
N HIS A 284 -0.28 14.56 -11.89
CA HIS A 284 -0.42 15.41 -13.07
C HIS A 284 -1.22 14.74 -14.20
N PHE A 285 -1.07 13.44 -14.35
CA PHE A 285 -1.64 12.67 -15.47
C PHE A 285 -3.16 12.53 -15.42
N TRP A 286 -3.79 12.64 -14.25
CA TRP A 286 -5.22 12.31 -14.08
C TRP A 286 -6.22 13.26 -14.72
N GLY A 287 -5.80 14.47 -15.08
CA GLY A 287 -6.69 15.42 -15.75
C GLY A 287 -6.83 15.18 -17.24
N TRP A 288 -6.26 14.10 -17.77
CA TRP A 288 -6.08 13.87 -19.20
C TRP A 288 -6.89 12.70 -19.72
N GLU A 289 -7.36 12.84 -20.97
CA GLU A 289 -7.87 11.73 -21.77
C GLU A 289 -7.36 11.81 -23.21
N LEU A 290 -7.29 10.65 -23.88
CA LEU A 290 -6.89 10.59 -25.29
C LEU A 290 -8.00 11.12 -26.20
N ASP A 291 -7.65 12.10 -27.05
CA ASP A 291 -8.52 12.65 -28.08
C ASP A 291 -8.37 11.87 -29.38
N PHE A 292 -9.14 10.79 -29.51
CA PHE A 292 -9.16 9.95 -30.71
C PHE A 292 -9.75 10.64 -31.95
N ASP A 293 -10.40 11.80 -31.78
CA ASP A 293 -10.94 12.60 -32.89
C ASP A 293 -9.86 13.42 -33.61
N GLN A 294 -8.62 13.47 -33.08
CA GLN A 294 -7.49 14.15 -33.70
C GLN A 294 -6.48 13.20 -34.34
N SER A 295 -5.77 13.71 -35.36
CA SER A 295 -4.66 13.02 -36.02
C SER A 295 -3.44 13.96 -36.11
N PRO A 296 -2.32 13.67 -35.42
CA PRO A 296 -2.13 12.54 -34.50
C PRO A 296 -3.07 12.62 -33.27
N VAL A 297 -3.33 11.47 -32.63
CA VAL A 297 -4.05 11.44 -31.34
C VAL A 297 -3.28 12.29 -30.35
N ARG A 298 -3.98 13.16 -29.62
CA ARG A 298 -3.39 14.04 -28.60
C ARG A 298 -4.12 13.86 -27.28
N TRP A 299 -3.46 14.19 -26.19
CA TRP A 299 -4.14 14.34 -24.91
C TRP A 299 -4.98 15.61 -24.89
N LYS A 300 -6.12 15.57 -24.20
CA LYS A 300 -6.96 16.74 -23.95
C LYS A 300 -7.41 16.78 -22.50
N VAL A 301 -7.69 17.99 -22.05
CA VAL A 301 -8.40 18.25 -20.79
C VAL A 301 -9.85 18.58 -21.14
N THR A 302 -10.80 17.87 -20.52
CA THR A 302 -12.23 18.16 -20.60
C THR A 302 -12.73 18.72 -19.26
N PRO A 303 -13.92 19.34 -19.21
CA PRO A 303 -14.51 19.76 -17.94
C PRO A 303 -14.64 18.61 -16.93
N GLU A 304 -14.95 17.40 -17.42
CA GLU A 304 -15.09 16.20 -16.58
C GLU A 304 -13.73 15.74 -16.05
N THR A 305 -12.70 15.64 -16.90
CA THR A 305 -11.36 15.22 -16.44
C THR A 305 -10.75 16.24 -15.48
N LEU A 306 -10.99 17.54 -15.70
CA LEU A 306 -10.55 18.59 -14.78
C LEU A 306 -11.27 18.51 -13.43
N GLU A 307 -12.59 18.27 -13.42
CA GLU A 307 -13.34 18.07 -12.18
C GLU A 307 -12.81 16.87 -11.38
N ASN A 308 -12.56 15.74 -12.04
CA ASN A 308 -12.05 14.53 -11.38
C ASN A 308 -10.60 14.71 -10.91
N TRP A 309 -9.78 15.46 -11.65
CA TRP A 309 -8.44 15.87 -11.23
C TRP A 309 -8.48 16.68 -9.93
N HIS A 310 -9.37 17.66 -9.82
CA HIS A 310 -9.55 18.44 -8.59
C HIS A 310 -10.05 17.58 -7.41
N LYS A 311 -10.99 16.66 -7.66
CA LYS A 311 -11.45 15.73 -6.62
C LYS A 311 -10.30 14.88 -6.09
N PHE A 312 -9.48 14.34 -6.98
CA PHE A 312 -8.33 13.53 -6.58
C PHE A 312 -7.29 14.34 -5.80
N HIS A 313 -6.96 15.55 -6.24
CA HIS A 313 -6.06 16.44 -5.48
C HIS A 313 -6.62 16.76 -4.10
N THR A 314 -7.92 17.01 -4.00
CA THR A 314 -8.58 17.24 -2.70
C THR A 314 -8.42 16.03 -1.78
N LYS A 315 -8.59 14.80 -2.31
CA LYS A 315 -8.36 13.57 -1.53
C LYS A 315 -6.91 13.46 -1.05
N VAL A 316 -5.94 13.71 -1.93
CA VAL A 316 -4.51 13.68 -1.60
C VAL A 316 -4.17 14.71 -0.52
N ASP A 317 -4.69 15.93 -0.63
CA ASP A 317 -4.50 16.98 0.38
C ASP A 317 -5.08 16.57 1.73
N MET A 318 -6.26 15.93 1.75
CA MET A 318 -6.87 15.42 2.99
C MET A 318 -6.01 14.30 3.62
N VAL A 319 -5.54 13.35 2.81
CA VAL A 319 -4.70 12.23 3.28
C VAL A 319 -3.39 12.76 3.85
N THR A 320 -2.66 13.58 3.10
CA THR A 320 -1.37 14.13 3.54
C THR A 320 -1.51 15.02 4.77
N THR A 321 -2.56 15.84 4.84
CA THR A 321 -2.87 16.66 6.03
C THR A 321 -3.17 15.79 7.24
N TYR A 322 -3.96 14.73 7.07
CA TYR A 322 -4.26 13.79 8.16
C TYR A 322 -2.98 13.11 8.69
N TYR A 323 -2.11 12.60 7.83
CA TYR A 323 -0.85 11.97 8.25
C TYR A 323 0.03 12.96 9.02
N LYS A 324 0.12 14.20 8.55
CA LYS A 324 0.90 15.25 9.18
C LYS A 324 0.33 15.66 10.54
N GLU A 325 -0.97 15.95 10.62
CA GLU A 325 -1.59 16.47 11.84
C GLU A 325 -1.88 15.41 12.90
N LYS A 326 -2.27 14.19 12.50
CA LYS A 326 -2.66 13.12 13.44
C LYS A 326 -1.48 12.26 13.86
N TRP A 327 -0.47 12.14 13.01
CA TRP A 327 0.62 11.19 13.21
C TRP A 327 2.01 11.82 13.23
N GLY A 328 2.15 13.09 12.82
CA GLY A 328 3.45 13.74 12.69
C GLY A 328 4.26 13.15 11.55
N ILE A 329 3.61 12.74 10.46
CA ILE A 329 4.28 12.15 9.28
C ILE A 329 4.06 13.07 8.09
N ASP A 330 5.13 13.70 7.61
CA ASP A 330 5.09 14.38 6.32
C ASP A 330 5.30 13.36 5.21
N MET A 331 4.24 13.05 4.46
CA MET A 331 4.28 11.99 3.46
C MET A 331 5.25 12.32 2.30
N TYR A 332 5.48 13.59 1.98
CA TYR A 332 6.43 13.96 0.92
C TYR A 332 7.88 13.81 1.39
N GLU A 333 8.18 14.13 2.66
CA GLU A 333 9.50 13.83 3.24
C GLU A 333 9.69 12.32 3.41
N MET A 334 8.63 11.58 3.75
CA MET A 334 8.65 10.12 3.79
C MET A 334 9.02 9.52 2.42
N GLN A 335 8.46 10.04 1.32
CA GLN A 335 8.86 9.61 -0.05
C GLN A 335 10.36 9.83 -0.29
N LYS A 336 10.91 11.00 0.07
CA LYS A 336 12.34 11.28 -0.07
C LYS A 336 13.22 10.31 0.71
N ARG A 337 12.82 9.96 1.94
CA ARG A 337 13.52 8.98 2.78
C ARG A 337 13.50 7.59 2.14
N ILE A 338 12.33 7.16 1.64
CA ILE A 338 12.20 5.87 0.94
C ILE A 338 13.11 5.85 -0.29
N ASP A 339 13.05 6.88 -1.13
CA ASP A 339 13.86 6.99 -2.36
C ASP A 339 15.38 6.96 -2.06
N THR A 340 15.80 7.65 -0.99
CA THR A 340 17.19 7.60 -0.51
C THR A 340 17.57 6.19 -0.04
N ALA A 341 16.72 5.56 0.79
CA ALA A 341 16.99 4.21 1.31
C ALA A 341 17.06 3.16 0.18
N VAL A 342 16.23 3.32 -0.86
CA VAL A 342 16.26 2.47 -2.06
C VAL A 342 17.56 2.67 -2.84
N ALA A 343 18.02 3.91 -3.00
CA ALA A 343 19.29 4.18 -3.65
C ALA A 343 20.46 3.53 -2.91
N GLU A 344 20.45 3.55 -1.58
CA GLU A 344 21.46 2.92 -0.72
C GLU A 344 21.46 1.39 -0.78
N LEU A 345 20.31 0.74 -0.99
CA LEU A 345 20.24 -0.72 -1.16
C LEU A 345 21.04 -1.24 -2.37
N TYR A 346 21.25 -0.39 -3.38
CA TYR A 346 21.90 -0.76 -4.64
C TYR A 346 23.23 -0.03 -4.89
N ASN A 347 23.74 0.72 -3.90
CA ASN A 347 25.09 1.29 -3.91
C ASN A 347 26.11 0.29 -3.36
#